data_AF-A0A2E4E098-F1
#
_entry.id   AF-A0A2E4E098-F1
#
_cell.length_a   1.000
_cell.length_b   1.000
_cell.length_c   1.000
_cell.angle_alpha   90.00
_cell.angle_beta   90.00
_cell.angle_gamma   90.00
#
_symmetry.space_group_name_H-M   'P 1'
#
loop_
_entity.id
_entity.type
_entity.pdbx_description
1 polymer ?
#
loop_
_entity_poly.entity_id
_entity_poly.type
_entity_poly.pdbx_seq_one_letter_code
_entity_poly.pdbx_strand_id
1 'polypeptide(L)'
;MAKPKGGLTTWFKENWVDISRKKKNGKHPPCGRKKARTARGGYPKCVPQRVAARMTANEKKSAVRRKRAKAQGVGGKPTNVKTFTKRRRRKRR
;
A
#
# COMPACT_ATOMS: atom_id res chain seq x y z
N MET A 1 13.40 -25.32 19.32
CA MET A 1 13.96 -24.64 18.12
C MET A 1 13.71 -23.14 18.25
N ALA A 2 14.77 -22.31 18.29
CA ALA A 2 14.61 -20.85 18.34
C ALA A 2 14.12 -20.34 16.97
N LYS A 3 13.03 -19.57 16.95
CA LYS A 3 12.52 -18.94 15.73
C LYS A 3 13.61 -18.03 15.13
N PRO A 4 13.82 -18.04 13.80
CA PRO A 4 14.82 -17.18 13.16
C PRO A 4 14.53 -15.71 13.48
N LYS A 5 15.53 -15.01 14.05
CA LYS A 5 15.44 -13.59 14.38
C LYS A 5 15.89 -12.76 13.18
N GLY A 6 15.01 -11.89 12.66
CA GLY A 6 15.31 -10.97 11.57
C GLY A 6 14.42 -11.16 10.33
N GLY A 7 14.52 -10.22 9.39
CA GLY A 7 13.79 -10.23 8.11
C GLY A 7 12.28 -10.44 8.27
N LEU A 8 11.83 -11.67 8.01
CA LEU A 8 10.42 -12.07 8.06
C LEU A 8 9.80 -11.94 9.46
N THR A 9 10.53 -12.26 10.53
CA THR A 9 9.99 -12.10 11.89
C THR A 9 9.86 -10.63 12.29
N THR A 10 10.68 -9.74 11.73
CA THR A 10 10.48 -8.29 11.84
C THR A 10 9.25 -7.84 11.05
N TRP A 11 9.11 -8.34 9.82
CA TRP A 11 7.98 -8.01 8.93
C TRP A 11 6.61 -8.35 9.54
N PHE A 12 6.50 -9.51 10.20
CA PHE A 12 5.28 -9.91 10.92
C PHE A 12 5.02 -9.14 12.22
N LYS A 13 6.07 -8.61 12.86
CA LYS A 13 5.94 -7.79 14.07
C LYS A 13 5.59 -6.33 13.77
N GLU A 14 5.73 -5.90 12.52
CA GLU A 14 5.38 -4.54 12.13
C GLU A 14 3.87 -4.31 12.20
N ASN A 15 3.49 -3.14 12.70
CA ASN A 15 2.10 -2.69 12.61
C ASN A 15 1.82 -2.27 11.16
N TRP A 16 0.83 -2.89 10.53
CA TRP A 16 0.39 -2.56 9.17
C TRP A 16 -0.83 -1.65 9.20
N VAL A 17 -0.86 -0.65 8.33
CA VAL A 17 -1.96 0.33 8.23
C VAL A 17 -2.48 0.45 6.80
N ASP A 18 -3.77 0.78 6.65
CA ASP A 18 -4.39 1.04 5.36
C ASP A 18 -4.33 2.53 5.00
N ILE A 19 -3.46 2.88 4.04
CA ILE A 19 -3.32 4.28 3.57
C ILE A 19 -4.47 4.76 2.69
N SER A 20 -5.35 3.86 2.26
CA SER A 20 -6.51 4.21 1.42
C SER A 20 -7.69 4.79 2.19
N ARG A 21 -7.65 4.70 3.53
CA ARG A 21 -8.70 5.18 4.43
C ARG A 21 -8.08 6.03 5.53
N LYS A 22 -8.85 6.99 6.02
CA LYS A 22 -8.53 7.78 7.22
C LYS A 22 -9.70 7.69 8.18
N LYS A 23 -9.40 7.56 9.47
CA LYS A 23 -10.38 7.72 10.55
C LYS A 23 -10.68 9.19 10.76
N LYS A 24 -11.73 9.51 11.53
CA LYS A 24 -12.10 10.88 11.91
C LYS A 24 -10.93 11.64 12.57
N ASN A 25 -10.09 10.93 13.34
CA ASN A 25 -8.90 11.50 13.98
C ASN A 25 -7.67 11.62 13.05
N GLY A 26 -7.85 11.50 11.73
CA GLY A 26 -6.76 11.61 10.74
C GLY A 26 -5.81 10.40 10.66
N LYS A 27 -5.84 9.47 11.63
CA LYS A 27 -4.99 8.27 11.64
C LYS A 27 -5.48 7.21 10.65
N HIS A 28 -4.55 6.43 10.12
CA HIS A 28 -4.87 5.28 9.28
C HIS A 28 -5.34 4.10 10.13
N PRO A 29 -6.42 3.39 9.73
CA PRO A 29 -6.84 2.18 10.43
C PRO A 29 -5.83 1.05 10.22
N PRO A 30 -5.83 0.02 11.09
CA PRO A 30 -5.04 -1.18 10.87
C PRO A 30 -5.36 -1.80 9.51
N CYS A 31 -4.31 -2.29 8.84
CA CYS A 31 -4.43 -3.02 7.60
C CYS A 31 -5.09 -4.38 7.86
N GLY A 32 -5.87 -4.83 6.88
CA GLY A 32 -6.60 -6.08 6.95
C GLY A 32 -8.11 -5.85 6.95
N ARG A 33 -8.84 -6.93 6.71
CA ARG A 33 -10.30 -6.94 6.72
C ARG A 33 -10.77 -8.28 7.25
N LYS A 34 -11.76 -8.23 8.14
CA LYS A 34 -12.38 -9.44 8.71
C LYS A 34 -13.23 -10.20 7.69
N LYS A 35 -13.77 -9.51 6.67
CA LYS A 35 -14.64 -10.08 5.63
C LYS A 35 -14.14 -9.66 4.24
N ALA A 36 -14.26 -10.56 3.26
CA ALA A 36 -13.77 -10.36 1.89
C ALA A 36 -14.64 -9.43 1.02
N ARG A 37 -15.87 -9.10 1.46
CA ARG A 37 -16.81 -8.25 0.69
C ARG A 37 -16.18 -6.90 0.30
N THR A 38 -16.24 -6.57 -0.99
CA THR A 38 -15.70 -5.35 -1.60
C THR A 38 -16.74 -4.23 -1.75
N ALA A 39 -18.02 -4.50 -1.48
CA ALA A 39 -19.15 -3.60 -1.71
C ALA A 39 -19.05 -2.21 -1.03
N ARG A 40 -18.30 -2.08 0.07
CA ARG A 40 -18.15 -0.81 0.83
C ARG A 40 -16.77 -0.17 0.70
N GLY A 41 -15.93 -0.66 -0.20
CA GLY A 41 -14.57 -0.18 -0.41
C GLY A 41 -13.64 -1.28 -0.88
N GLY A 42 -13.00 -1.07 -2.03
CA GLY A 42 -12.02 -2.00 -2.60
C GLY A 42 -10.90 -2.37 -1.61
N TYR A 43 -10.07 -3.35 -1.97
CA TYR A 43 -9.06 -3.91 -1.07
C TYR A 43 -8.14 -2.83 -0.43
N PRO A 44 -7.80 -2.99 0.87
CA PRO A 44 -6.91 -2.07 1.58
C PRO A 44 -5.57 -1.97 0.86
N LYS A 45 -4.96 -0.80 0.94
CA LYS A 45 -3.60 -0.58 0.43
C LYS A 45 -2.69 -0.49 1.62
N CYS A 46 -2.08 -1.62 1.94
CA CYS A 46 -1.36 -1.85 3.17
C CYS A 46 0.11 -1.46 3.04
N VAL A 47 0.60 -0.79 4.08
CA VAL A 47 2.02 -0.48 4.26
C VAL A 47 2.36 -0.56 5.75
N PRO A 48 3.62 -0.78 6.13
CA PRO A 48 4.02 -0.67 7.52
C PRO A 48 3.78 0.75 8.04
N GLN A 49 3.34 0.86 9.30
CA GLN A 49 3.07 2.13 9.96
C GLN A 49 4.29 3.05 9.94
N ARG A 50 5.50 2.49 10.13
CA ARG A 50 6.76 3.24 10.03
C ARG A 50 6.98 3.88 8.66
N VAL A 51 6.57 3.20 7.59
CA VAL A 51 6.64 3.73 6.22
C VAL A 51 5.54 4.75 6.00
N ALA A 52 4.30 4.47 6.43
CA ALA A 52 3.19 5.40 6.33
C ALA A 52 3.43 6.72 7.07
N ALA A 53 4.16 6.70 8.19
CA ALA A 53 4.52 7.90 8.92
C ALA A 53 5.47 8.81 8.13
N ARG A 54 6.37 8.22 7.33
CA ARG A 54 7.32 8.95 6.47
C ARG A 54 6.69 9.46 5.18
N MET A 55 5.61 8.84 4.72
CA MET A 55 4.92 9.27 3.49
C MET A 55 4.06 10.52 3.72
N THR A 56 4.23 11.51 2.85
CA THR A 56 3.37 12.68 2.73
C THR A 56 1.95 12.30 2.26
N ALA A 57 0.98 13.20 2.43
CA ALA A 57 -0.38 12.99 1.96
C ALA A 57 -0.46 12.76 0.44
N ASN A 58 0.37 13.48 -0.32
CA ASN A 58 0.44 13.37 -1.78
C ASN A 58 1.02 12.04 -2.23
N GLU A 59 2.05 11.54 -1.56
CA GLU A 59 2.64 10.23 -1.84
C GLU A 59 1.65 9.10 -1.53
N LYS A 60 0.94 9.18 -0.40
CA LYS A 60 -0.13 8.22 -0.05
C LYS A 60 -1.22 8.20 -1.13
N LYS A 61 -1.72 9.38 -1.52
CA LYS A 61 -2.75 9.51 -2.56
C LYS A 61 -2.27 8.96 -3.90
N SER A 62 -1.04 9.28 -4.29
CA SER A 62 -0.41 8.77 -5.52
C SER A 62 -0.27 7.24 -5.49
N ALA A 63 0.23 6.67 -4.39
CA ALA A 63 0.37 5.22 -4.21
C ALA A 63 -0.97 4.50 -4.31
N VAL A 64 -2.00 5.00 -3.62
CA VAL A 64 -3.36 4.44 -3.66
C VAL A 64 -3.92 4.51 -5.08
N ARG A 65 -3.81 5.65 -5.77
CA ARG A 65 -4.29 5.82 -7.15
C ARG A 65 -3.63 4.81 -8.09
N ARG A 66 -2.31 4.67 -8.04
CA ARG A 66 -1.56 3.74 -8.90
C ARG A 66 -1.94 2.28 -8.64
N LYS A 67 -2.09 1.90 -7.36
CA LYS A 67 -2.49 0.53 -6.96
C LYS A 67 -3.97 0.22 -7.18
N ARG A 68 -4.81 1.23 -7.47
CA ARG A 68 -6.22 1.05 -7.89
C ARG A 68 -6.36 0.99 -9.41
N ALA A 69 -5.47 1.65 -10.15
CA ALA A 69 -5.51 1.70 -11.61
C ALA A 69 -5.20 0.36 -12.31
N LYS A 70 -4.74 -0.66 -11.57
CA LYS A 70 -4.44 -1.98 -12.09
C LYS A 70 -5.02 -3.05 -11.17
N ALA A 71 -5.71 -4.03 -11.75
CA ALA A 71 -6.14 -5.24 -11.04
C ALA A 71 -4.91 -5.90 -10.40
N GLN A 72 -5.04 -6.34 -9.14
CA GLN A 72 -3.98 -7.00 -8.37
C GLN A 72 -4.34 -8.49 -8.25
N GLY A 73 -3.36 -9.38 -8.31
CA GLY A 73 -3.62 -10.82 -8.13
C GLY A 73 -4.20 -11.49 -9.39
N VAL A 74 -4.07 -10.88 -10.56
CA VAL A 74 -4.51 -11.49 -11.82
C VAL A 74 -3.66 -12.74 -12.07
N GLY A 75 -4.29 -13.90 -12.19
CA GLY A 75 -3.60 -15.18 -12.32
C GLY A 75 -2.74 -15.56 -11.10
N GLY A 76 -3.11 -15.11 -9.90
CA GLY A 76 -2.40 -15.43 -8.65
C GLY A 76 -1.09 -14.66 -8.44
N LYS A 77 -0.70 -13.78 -9.37
CA LYS A 77 0.54 -12.99 -9.27
C LYS A 77 0.28 -11.53 -8.88
N PRO A 78 1.14 -10.92 -8.05
CA PRO A 78 1.03 -9.50 -7.72
C PRO A 78 1.36 -8.64 -8.94
N THR A 79 0.51 -7.64 -9.22
CA THR A 79 0.71 -6.71 -10.33
C THR A 79 1.59 -5.55 -9.90
N ASN A 80 2.79 -5.48 -10.47
CA ASN A 80 3.71 -4.37 -10.24
C ASN A 80 3.21 -3.09 -10.93
N VAL A 81 3.16 -1.99 -10.18
CA VAL A 81 2.73 -0.67 -10.68
C VAL A 81 3.91 0.28 -10.63
N LYS A 82 4.15 1.02 -11.71
CA LYS A 82 5.28 1.96 -11.81
C LYS A 82 5.15 3.06 -10.77
N THR A 83 6.22 3.35 -10.05
CA THR A 83 6.32 4.43 -9.03
C THR A 83 6.56 5.80 -9.63
N PHE A 84 7.34 5.85 -10.70
CA PHE A 84 7.70 7.08 -11.36
C PHE A 84 6.93 7.22 -12.68
N THR A 85 6.51 8.44 -13.00
CA THR A 85 6.04 8.77 -14.34
C THR A 85 7.22 8.67 -15.30
N LYS A 86 7.01 8.12 -16.50
CA LYS A 86 8.05 8.14 -17.53
C LYS A 86 8.42 9.60 -17.79
N ARG A 87 9.71 9.94 -17.75
CA ARG A 87 10.18 11.29 -18.15
C ARG A 87 9.63 11.57 -19.55
N ARG A 88 8.92 12.69 -19.73
CA ARG A 88 8.53 13.14 -21.08
C ARG A 88 9.83 13.37 -21.84
N ARG A 89 9.99 12.71 -23.00
CA ARG A 89 11.04 13.08 -23.95
C ARG A 89 10.81 14.55 -24.30
N ARG A 90 11.77 15.43 -24.00
CA ARG A 90 11.75 16.81 -24.48
C ARG A 90 11.76 16.72 -26.01
N LYS A 91 10.72 17.23 -26.65
CA LYS A 91 10.73 17.42 -28.11
C LYS A 91 11.81 18.47 -28.37
N ARG A 92 12.91 18.09 -29.03
CA ARG A 92 13.87 19.09 -29.53
C ARG A 92 13.08 19.98 -30.48
N ARG A 93 13.04 21.28 -30.19
CA ARG A 93 12.54 22.26 -31.16
C ARG A 93 13.57 22.40 -32.25
#